data_AF-A0A1E1W0I1-F1
#
_entry.id   AF-A0A1E1W0I1-F1
#
_cell.length_a   1.000
_cell.length_b   1.000
_cell.length_c   1.000
_cell.angle_alpha   90.00
_cell.angle_beta   90.00
_cell.angle_gamma   90.00
#
_symmetry.space_group_name_H-M   'P 1'
#
loop_
_entity.id
_entity.type
_entity.pdbx_description
1 polymer ?
#
loop_
_entity_poly.entity_id
_entity_poly.type
_entity_poly.pdbx_seq_one_letter_code
_entity_poly.pdbx_strand_id
1 'polypeptide(L)'
;CPQRPLMARYLVQCIRTAVKLDPAAVQGKDCLYREVDAQGDTLVTACARAGDSYAAVLAELLRRDHNDLPLFNVQHGNTEGYSALHVACRQHTAAAPCLHVVHVLLEHGGADIWKGDSKGGDTAVHMAVNSASCELQLVLLLFRHLDRKLWKKLAHVPNRSSVTPLDYARCAAKSTTRQNYPPEVLDFLKKCR
;
A
#
# COMPACT_ATOMS: atom_id res chain seq x y z
N CYS A 1 -13.26 -13.67 -6.48
CA CYS A 1 -12.59 -14.68 -7.33
C CYS A 1 -11.43 -14.01 -8.05
N PRO A 2 -10.17 -14.23 -7.62
CA PRO A 2 -8.98 -13.59 -8.20
C PRO A 2 -8.79 -13.95 -9.69
N GLN A 3 -9.25 -15.13 -10.08
CA GLN A 3 -9.15 -15.66 -11.45
C GLN A 3 -10.11 -15.01 -12.45
N ARG A 4 -11.00 -14.12 -12.01
CA ARG A 4 -12.02 -13.51 -12.88
C ARG A 4 -12.04 -11.98 -12.77
N PRO A 5 -10.94 -11.29 -13.08
CA PRO A 5 -10.88 -9.82 -13.03
C PRO A 5 -11.90 -9.15 -13.95
N LEU A 6 -12.25 -9.78 -15.07
CA LEU A 6 -13.31 -9.27 -15.95
C LEU A 6 -14.69 -9.22 -15.27
N MET A 7 -15.01 -10.17 -14.39
CA MET A 7 -16.27 -10.08 -13.62
C MET A 7 -16.23 -8.89 -12.66
N ALA A 8 -15.08 -8.64 -12.01
CA ALA A 8 -14.90 -7.44 -11.19
C ALA A 8 -15.08 -6.17 -12.03
N ARG A 9 -14.53 -6.12 -13.25
CA ARG A 9 -14.74 -5.02 -14.20
C ARG A 9 -16.22 -4.74 -14.45
N TYR A 10 -16.97 -5.77 -14.81
CA TYR A 10 -18.39 -5.62 -15.12
C TYR A 10 -19.19 -5.14 -13.92
N LEU A 11 -18.91 -5.69 -12.73
CA LEU A 11 -19.56 -5.23 -11.50
C LEU A 11 -19.24 -3.76 -11.21
N VAL A 12 -17.96 -3.37 -11.30
CA VAL A 12 -17.53 -1.97 -11.16
C VAL A 12 -18.28 -1.09 -12.16
N GLN A 13 -18.32 -1.47 -13.44
CA GLN A 13 -19.00 -0.69 -14.48
C GLN A 13 -20.51 -0.55 -14.20
N CYS A 14 -21.18 -1.61 -13.74
CA CYS A 14 -22.59 -1.55 -13.36
C CYS A 14 -22.81 -0.57 -12.21
N ILE A 15 -21.96 -0.63 -11.17
CA ILE A 15 -22.02 0.29 -10.03
C ILE A 15 -21.81 1.74 -10.49
N ARG A 16 -20.80 1.99 -11.33
CA ARG A 16 -20.51 3.32 -11.91
C ARG A 16 -21.71 3.86 -12.69
N THR A 17 -22.33 3.01 -13.50
CA THR A 17 -23.50 3.39 -14.31
C THR A 17 -24.69 3.73 -13.42
N ALA A 18 -24.95 2.94 -12.38
CA ALA A 18 -26.00 3.21 -11.42
C ALA A 18 -25.79 4.54 -10.67
N VAL A 19 -24.56 4.83 -10.23
CA VAL A 19 -24.22 6.11 -9.58
C VAL A 19 -24.39 7.30 -10.53
N LYS A 20 -24.08 7.14 -11.82
CA LYS A 20 -24.29 8.20 -12.82
C LYS A 20 -25.78 8.47 -13.08
N LEU A 21 -26.63 7.45 -12.96
CA LEU A 21 -28.09 7.58 -13.12
C LEU A 21 -28.77 8.20 -11.89
N ASP A 22 -28.22 7.99 -10.70
CA ASP A 22 -28.71 8.60 -9.45
C ASP A 22 -27.55 9.21 -8.63
N PRO A 23 -27.08 10.42 -9.00
CA PRO A 23 -26.01 11.10 -8.24
C PRO A 23 -26.42 11.50 -6.83
N ALA A 24 -27.71 11.65 -6.55
CA ALA A 24 -28.21 12.03 -5.23
C ALA A 24 -27.94 10.93 -4.19
N ALA A 25 -27.96 9.64 -4.59
CA ALA A 25 -27.65 8.50 -3.72
C ALA A 25 -26.22 8.51 -3.13
N VAL A 26 -25.31 9.29 -3.73
CA VAL A 26 -23.91 9.40 -3.29
C VAL A 26 -23.52 10.79 -2.84
N GLN A 27 -24.48 11.72 -2.77
CA GLN A 27 -24.20 13.10 -2.37
C GLN A 27 -23.61 13.16 -0.95
N GLY A 28 -22.49 13.89 -0.80
CA GLY A 28 -21.80 14.03 0.47
C GLY A 28 -20.99 12.82 0.94
N LYS A 29 -20.86 11.77 0.11
CA LYS A 29 -19.97 10.63 0.41
C LYS A 29 -18.58 10.88 -0.17
N ASP A 30 -17.54 10.52 0.57
CA ASP A 30 -16.14 10.53 0.09
C ASP A 30 -15.75 9.25 -0.67
N CYS A 31 -16.46 8.16 -0.39
CA CYS A 31 -16.35 6.88 -1.09
C CYS A 31 -17.66 6.10 -0.98
N LEU A 32 -17.88 5.15 -1.90
CA LEU A 32 -19.16 4.43 -1.98
C LEU A 32 -19.33 3.38 -0.86
N TYR A 33 -18.29 2.57 -0.64
CA TYR A 33 -18.28 1.45 0.29
C TYR A 33 -17.38 1.74 1.49
N ARG A 34 -17.82 1.33 2.67
CA ARG A 34 -17.16 1.53 3.98
C ARG A 34 -17.20 0.30 4.86
N GLU A 35 -17.74 -0.81 4.33
CA GLU A 35 -17.83 -2.09 5.00
C GLU A 35 -16.43 -2.64 5.27
N VAL A 36 -16.28 -3.18 6.47
CA VAL A 36 -15.04 -3.79 6.95
C VAL A 36 -15.34 -5.14 7.56
N ASP A 37 -14.34 -6.03 7.52
CA ASP A 37 -14.40 -7.32 8.20
C ASP A 37 -14.06 -7.21 9.70
N ALA A 38 -13.95 -8.35 10.38
CA ALA A 38 -13.59 -8.41 11.79
C ALA A 38 -12.18 -7.86 12.12
N GLN A 39 -11.29 -7.75 11.13
CA GLN A 39 -9.96 -7.15 11.27
C GLN A 39 -9.98 -5.65 10.95
N GLY A 40 -11.14 -5.09 10.57
CA GLY A 40 -11.25 -3.73 10.07
C GLY A 40 -10.71 -3.57 8.66
N ASP A 41 -10.45 -4.66 7.95
CA ASP A 41 -9.97 -4.62 6.57
C ASP A 41 -11.16 -4.31 5.65
N THR A 42 -10.98 -3.32 4.77
CA THR A 42 -11.86 -3.14 3.62
C THR A 42 -11.55 -4.19 2.55
N LEU A 43 -12.38 -4.31 1.51
CA LEU A 43 -12.07 -5.18 0.37
C LEU A 43 -10.70 -4.87 -0.27
N VAL A 44 -10.30 -3.59 -0.30
CA VAL A 44 -8.98 -3.15 -0.79
C VAL A 44 -7.86 -3.70 0.11
N THR A 45 -8.02 -3.60 1.43
CA THR A 45 -7.04 -4.12 2.40
C THR A 45 -6.96 -5.65 2.34
N ALA A 46 -8.09 -6.34 2.20
CA ALA A 46 -8.14 -7.79 2.05
C ALA A 46 -7.43 -8.26 0.77
N CYS A 47 -7.63 -7.57 -0.36
CA CYS A 47 -6.89 -7.84 -1.59
C CYS A 47 -5.39 -7.61 -1.39
N ALA A 48 -5.01 -6.55 -0.67
CA ALA A 48 -3.61 -6.26 -0.41
C ALA A 48 -2.93 -7.33 0.46
N ARG A 49 -3.65 -7.85 1.47
CA ARG A 49 -3.21 -8.95 2.33
C ARG A 49 -3.04 -10.27 1.56
N ALA A 50 -3.93 -10.54 0.60
CA ALA A 50 -3.87 -11.75 -0.22
C ALA A 50 -2.75 -11.72 -1.28
N GLY A 51 -2.10 -10.57 -1.47
CA GLY A 51 -0.96 -10.40 -2.35
C GLY A 51 -1.31 -10.42 -3.85
N ASP A 52 -0.29 -10.67 -4.67
CA ASP A 52 -0.34 -10.43 -6.12
C ASP A 52 -1.38 -11.27 -6.86
N SER A 53 -1.85 -12.37 -6.26
CA SER A 53 -2.97 -13.16 -6.79
C SER A 53 -4.26 -12.33 -6.98
N TYR A 54 -4.43 -11.24 -6.22
CA TYR A 54 -5.57 -10.33 -6.34
C TYR A 54 -5.25 -8.99 -7.03
N ALA A 55 -4.02 -8.77 -7.51
CA ALA A 55 -3.61 -7.49 -8.08
C ALA A 55 -4.49 -7.04 -9.26
N ALA A 56 -4.86 -7.97 -10.14
CA ALA A 56 -5.74 -7.67 -11.27
C ALA A 56 -7.15 -7.26 -10.82
N VAL A 57 -7.74 -7.97 -9.86
CA VAL A 57 -9.05 -7.60 -9.28
C VAL A 57 -8.95 -6.25 -8.58
N LEU A 58 -7.89 -6.02 -7.81
CA LEU A 58 -7.65 -4.76 -7.13
C LEU A 58 -7.57 -3.59 -8.12
N ALA A 59 -6.89 -3.77 -9.26
CA ALA A 59 -6.80 -2.75 -10.30
C ALA A 59 -8.17 -2.40 -10.89
N GLU A 60 -9.06 -3.39 -11.04
CA GLU A 60 -10.44 -3.18 -11.49
C GLU A 60 -11.25 -2.40 -10.44
N LEU A 61 -11.13 -2.75 -9.16
CA LEU A 61 -11.82 -2.06 -8.06
C LEU A 61 -11.38 -0.60 -7.87
N LEU A 62 -10.10 -0.31 -8.13
CA LEU A 62 -9.52 1.03 -7.99
C LEU A 62 -9.64 1.87 -9.26
N ARG A 63 -10.10 1.29 -10.37
CA ARG A 63 -10.29 2.05 -11.61
C ARG A 63 -11.34 3.14 -11.42
N ARG A 64 -10.98 4.34 -11.87
CA ARG A 64 -11.86 5.51 -11.88
C ARG A 64 -11.53 6.41 -13.05
N ASP A 65 -12.55 7.06 -13.61
CA ASP A 65 -12.38 8.23 -14.46
C ASP A 65 -12.20 9.49 -13.59
N HIS A 66 -11.78 10.61 -14.18
CA HIS A 66 -11.36 11.81 -13.43
C HIS A 66 -12.40 12.41 -12.47
N ASN A 67 -13.69 12.13 -12.66
CA ASN A 67 -14.77 12.66 -11.80
C ASN A 67 -15.51 11.57 -11.01
N ASP A 68 -15.10 10.31 -11.10
CA ASP A 68 -15.80 9.22 -10.43
C ASP A 68 -15.45 9.17 -8.94
N LEU A 69 -16.48 9.15 -8.09
CA LEU A 69 -16.35 8.96 -6.64
C LEU A 69 -15.61 7.64 -6.33
N PRO A 70 -14.54 7.60 -5.51
CA PRO A 70 -13.87 6.34 -5.20
C PRO A 70 -14.83 5.25 -4.67
N LEU A 71 -14.69 4.00 -5.13
CA LEU A 71 -15.51 2.91 -4.57
C LEU A 71 -15.14 2.64 -3.11
N PHE A 72 -13.84 2.71 -2.79
CA PHE A 72 -13.31 2.45 -1.45
C PHE A 72 -12.31 3.54 -1.07
N ASN A 73 -12.18 3.79 0.23
CA ASN A 73 -11.12 4.64 0.76
C ASN A 73 -9.81 3.83 0.86
N VAL A 74 -8.88 4.04 -0.08
CA VAL A 74 -7.55 3.39 -0.10
C VAL A 74 -6.71 3.73 1.14
N GLN A 75 -6.99 4.87 1.76
CA GLN A 75 -6.30 5.33 2.96
C GLN A 75 -6.91 4.79 4.25
N HIS A 76 -7.98 4.00 4.18
CA HIS A 76 -8.62 3.42 5.36
C HIS A 76 -7.61 2.61 6.18
N GLY A 77 -7.54 2.86 7.48
CA GLY A 77 -6.71 2.10 8.41
C GLY A 77 -7.54 1.00 9.06
N ASN A 78 -7.01 -0.23 9.08
CA ASN A 78 -7.66 -1.35 9.76
C ASN A 78 -7.53 -1.25 11.29
N THR A 79 -8.00 -2.27 12.03
CA THR A 79 -7.92 -2.29 13.50
C THR A 79 -6.48 -2.25 14.04
N GLU A 80 -5.50 -2.68 13.25
CA GLU A 80 -4.09 -2.54 13.59
C GLU A 80 -3.52 -1.15 13.28
N GLY A 81 -4.27 -0.29 12.57
CA GLY A 81 -3.84 1.02 12.14
C GLY A 81 -3.21 1.08 10.76
N TYR A 82 -3.19 -0.04 10.03
CA TYR A 82 -2.53 -0.15 8.73
C TYR A 82 -3.48 0.16 7.59
N SER A 83 -3.01 0.98 6.64
CA SER A 83 -3.66 1.06 5.33
C SER A 83 -3.32 -0.14 4.45
N ALA A 84 -4.01 -0.29 3.33
CA ALA A 84 -3.74 -1.35 2.36
C ALA A 84 -2.27 -1.39 1.92
N LEU A 85 -1.63 -0.22 1.75
CA LEU A 85 -0.21 -0.13 1.37
C LEU A 85 0.72 -0.65 2.47
N HIS A 86 0.42 -0.34 3.75
CA HIS A 86 1.17 -0.88 4.88
C HIS A 86 1.05 -2.41 4.96
N VAL A 87 -0.17 -2.92 4.82
CA VAL A 87 -0.43 -4.37 4.83
C VAL A 87 0.34 -5.07 3.71
N ALA A 88 0.29 -4.55 2.48
CA ALA A 88 1.02 -5.13 1.36
C ALA A 88 2.54 -5.15 1.61
N CYS A 89 3.12 -4.07 2.15
CA CYS A 89 4.55 -4.02 2.45
C CYS A 89 4.96 -4.95 3.58
N ARG A 90 4.11 -5.10 4.61
CA ARG A 90 4.38 -5.96 5.77
C ARG A 90 4.26 -7.44 5.44
N GLN A 91 3.33 -7.82 4.56
CA GLN A 91 3.07 -9.23 4.21
C GLN A 91 3.95 -9.73 3.06
N HIS A 92 4.66 -8.83 2.37
CA HIS A 92 5.50 -9.19 1.26
C HIS A 92 6.60 -10.17 1.66
N THR A 93 6.64 -11.31 0.97
CA THR A 93 7.72 -12.29 1.04
C THR A 93 7.93 -12.87 -0.37
N ALA A 94 9.05 -13.56 -0.60
CA ALA A 94 9.26 -14.33 -1.82
C ALA A 94 8.15 -15.38 -2.09
N ALA A 95 7.56 -15.97 -1.04
CA ALA A 95 6.49 -16.97 -1.16
C ALA A 95 5.10 -16.36 -1.36
N ALA A 96 4.89 -15.13 -0.89
CA ALA A 96 3.66 -14.36 -1.02
C ALA A 96 4.01 -12.94 -1.50
N PRO A 97 4.28 -12.76 -2.81
CA PRO A 97 4.67 -11.47 -3.35
C PRO A 97 3.49 -10.48 -3.35
N CYS A 98 3.80 -9.21 -3.11
CA CYS A 98 2.83 -8.11 -3.08
C CYS A 98 3.27 -6.96 -4.00
N LEU A 99 4.22 -7.19 -4.92
CA LEU A 99 4.81 -6.14 -5.76
C LEU A 99 3.77 -5.53 -6.70
N HIS A 100 2.93 -6.35 -7.33
CA HIS A 100 1.88 -5.87 -8.23
C HIS A 100 0.78 -5.16 -7.46
N VAL A 101 0.40 -5.67 -6.28
CA VAL A 101 -0.53 -4.98 -5.39
C VAL A 101 -0.01 -3.59 -5.01
N VAL A 102 1.25 -3.49 -4.58
CA VAL A 102 1.88 -2.22 -4.19
C VAL A 102 1.88 -1.24 -5.37
N HIS A 103 2.25 -1.72 -6.56
CA HIS A 103 2.21 -0.91 -7.78
C HIS A 103 0.79 -0.40 -8.07
N VAL A 104 -0.22 -1.28 -8.02
CA VAL A 104 -1.63 -0.92 -8.26
C VAL A 104 -2.14 0.10 -7.24
N LEU A 105 -1.79 -0.06 -5.96
CA LEU A 105 -2.20 0.87 -4.90
C LEU A 105 -1.61 2.27 -5.12
N LEU A 106 -0.35 2.37 -5.52
CA LEU A 106 0.33 3.64 -5.76
C LEU A 106 -0.10 4.30 -7.07
N GLU A 107 -0.08 3.55 -8.18
CA GLU A 107 -0.33 4.07 -9.52
C GLU A 107 -1.80 4.34 -9.80
N HIS A 108 -2.69 3.44 -9.36
CA HIS A 108 -4.12 3.49 -9.69
C HIS A 108 -4.99 3.85 -8.49
N GLY A 109 -4.59 3.43 -7.30
CA GLY A 109 -5.33 3.69 -6.06
C GLY A 109 -5.13 5.08 -5.47
N GLY A 110 -4.04 5.76 -5.82
CA GLY A 110 -3.64 7.01 -5.15
C GLY A 110 -3.33 6.80 -3.67
N ALA A 111 -2.77 5.63 -3.32
CA ALA A 111 -2.27 5.36 -1.97
C ALA A 111 -1.19 6.38 -1.59
N ASP A 112 -1.22 6.86 -0.35
CA ASP A 112 -0.30 7.88 0.10
C ASP A 112 0.91 7.20 0.72
N ILE A 113 2.05 7.31 0.05
CA ILE A 113 3.33 6.74 0.50
C ILE A 113 3.87 7.42 1.76
N TRP A 114 3.44 8.66 2.06
CA TRP A 114 3.84 9.42 3.24
C TRP A 114 2.95 9.16 4.44
N LYS A 115 1.80 8.51 4.25
CA LYS A 115 0.90 8.16 5.32
C LYS A 115 1.60 7.22 6.29
N GLY A 116 1.70 7.64 7.55
CA GLY A 116 2.07 6.76 8.65
C GLY A 116 0.88 5.94 9.12
N ASP A 117 1.15 4.77 9.69
CA ASP A 117 0.14 4.00 10.41
C ASP A 117 -0.44 4.78 11.62
N SER A 118 -1.57 4.32 12.15
CA SER A 118 -2.22 5.03 13.26
C SER A 118 -1.54 4.85 14.62
N LYS A 119 -0.62 3.88 14.76
CA LYS A 119 0.00 3.50 16.05
C LYS A 119 1.36 4.15 16.24
N GLY A 120 2.34 3.76 15.42
CA GLY A 120 3.72 4.24 15.43
C GLY A 120 4.00 5.37 14.45
N GLY A 121 3.10 5.63 13.50
CA GLY A 121 3.36 6.58 12.40
C GLY A 121 4.39 6.05 11.40
N ASP A 122 4.63 4.74 11.38
CA ASP A 122 5.49 4.10 10.41
C ASP A 122 4.85 4.17 9.03
N THR A 123 5.59 4.69 8.06
CA THR A 123 5.16 4.69 6.65
C THR A 123 5.32 3.30 6.01
N ALA A 124 4.79 3.13 4.81
CA ALA A 124 5.00 1.92 4.01
C ALA A 124 6.49 1.54 3.84
N VAL A 125 7.39 2.53 3.73
CA VAL A 125 8.83 2.27 3.64
C VAL A 125 9.40 1.76 4.95
N HIS A 126 8.97 2.31 6.10
CA HIS A 126 9.37 1.76 7.41
C HIS A 126 8.99 0.28 7.50
N MET A 127 7.76 -0.07 7.10
CA MET A 127 7.27 -1.46 7.09
C MET A 127 8.11 -2.36 6.18
N ALA A 128 8.37 -1.94 4.94
CA ALA A 128 9.15 -2.73 3.99
C ALA A 128 10.60 -2.96 4.47
N VAL A 129 11.22 -1.93 5.04
CA VAL A 129 12.61 -1.96 5.51
C VAL A 129 12.76 -2.73 6.83
N ASN A 130 11.78 -2.63 7.72
CA ASN A 130 11.81 -3.31 9.01
C ASN A 130 11.30 -4.77 8.96
N SER A 131 10.81 -5.24 7.80
CA SER A 131 10.35 -6.61 7.65
C SER A 131 11.51 -7.63 7.81
N ALA A 132 11.20 -8.80 8.35
CA ALA A 132 12.13 -9.93 8.40
C ALA A 132 12.42 -10.49 6.99
N SER A 133 11.47 -10.35 6.07
CA SER A 133 11.55 -10.72 4.66
C SER A 133 11.83 -9.51 3.76
N CYS A 134 12.62 -8.54 4.26
CA CYS A 134 12.93 -7.34 3.50
C CYS A 134 13.55 -7.69 2.14
N GLU A 135 12.96 -7.18 1.06
CA GLU A 135 13.46 -7.33 -0.30
C GLU A 135 13.76 -5.97 -0.92
N LEU A 136 14.93 -5.86 -1.56
CA LEU A 136 15.34 -4.63 -2.24
C LEU A 136 14.32 -4.20 -3.30
N GLN A 137 13.72 -5.16 -4.02
CA GLN A 137 12.78 -4.87 -5.10
C GLN A 137 11.53 -4.12 -4.62
N LEU A 138 10.97 -4.49 -3.47
CA LEU A 138 9.86 -3.76 -2.86
C LEU A 138 10.26 -2.33 -2.49
N VAL A 139 11.43 -2.16 -1.87
CA VAL A 139 11.93 -0.82 -1.50
C VAL A 139 12.12 0.04 -2.74
N LEU A 140 12.77 -0.48 -3.79
CA LEU A 140 12.97 0.25 -5.04
C LEU A 140 11.64 0.59 -5.72
N LEU A 141 10.64 -0.30 -5.68
CA LEU A 141 9.31 -0.04 -6.21
C LEU A 141 8.64 1.14 -5.49
N LEU A 142 8.69 1.20 -4.16
CA LEU A 142 8.14 2.31 -3.38
C LEU A 142 8.77 3.65 -3.80
N PHE A 143 10.10 3.69 -3.97
CA PHE A 143 10.80 4.91 -4.39
C PHE A 143 10.60 5.27 -5.86
N ARG A 144 10.32 4.28 -6.73
CA ARG A 144 10.01 4.52 -8.15
C ARG A 144 8.75 5.37 -8.35
N HIS A 145 7.77 5.27 -7.45
CA HIS A 145 6.54 6.07 -7.50
C HIS A 145 6.73 7.51 -6.98
N LEU A 146 7.96 7.95 -6.75
CA LEU A 146 8.28 9.31 -6.33
C LEU A 146 9.34 9.94 -7.21
N ASP A 147 9.21 11.25 -7.39
CA ASP A 147 10.28 12.09 -7.92
C ASP A 147 11.56 11.90 -7.11
N ARG A 148 12.69 11.77 -7.82
CA ARG A 148 14.01 11.58 -7.20
C ARG A 148 14.37 12.65 -6.17
N LYS A 149 13.89 13.88 -6.33
CA LYS A 149 14.07 14.99 -5.36
C LYS A 149 13.46 14.72 -3.99
N LEU A 150 12.47 13.83 -3.90
CA LEU A 150 11.78 13.47 -2.66
C LEU A 150 12.38 12.24 -1.98
N TRP A 151 13.30 11.53 -2.62
CA TRP A 151 13.88 10.29 -2.09
C TRP A 151 14.58 10.51 -0.75
N LYS A 152 15.36 11.58 -0.62
CA LYS A 152 15.98 11.96 0.65
C LYS A 152 14.93 12.13 1.74
N LYS A 153 13.87 12.89 1.44
CA LYS A 153 12.80 13.18 2.41
C LYS A 153 12.11 11.89 2.86
N LEU A 154 11.86 10.94 1.95
CA LEU A 154 11.23 9.67 2.29
C LEU A 154 12.15 8.76 3.09
N ALA A 155 13.43 8.66 2.72
CA ALA A 155 14.41 7.83 3.43
C ALA A 155 14.69 8.32 4.87
N HIS A 156 14.40 9.59 5.17
CA HIS A 156 14.65 10.24 6.45
C HIS A 156 13.36 10.69 7.16
N VAL A 157 12.18 10.26 6.69
CA VAL A 157 10.92 10.65 7.34
C VAL A 157 10.85 9.98 8.71
N PRO A 158 10.71 10.75 9.82
CA PRO A 158 10.61 10.15 11.14
C PRO A 158 9.20 9.61 11.38
N ASN A 159 9.12 8.44 12.01
CA ASN A 159 7.89 7.98 12.66
C ASN A 159 7.67 8.73 14.00
N ARG A 160 6.64 8.36 14.78
CA ARG A 160 6.33 9.01 16.08
C ARG A 160 7.43 8.81 17.13
N SER A 161 8.26 7.78 16.99
CA SER A 161 9.43 7.52 17.83
C SER A 161 10.71 8.17 17.30
N SER A 162 10.61 9.06 16.30
CA SER A 162 11.75 9.70 15.62
C SER A 162 12.71 8.72 14.94
N VAL A 163 12.26 7.48 14.67
CA VAL A 163 13.03 6.49 13.91
C VAL A 163 12.72 6.69 12.43
N THR A 164 13.75 6.66 11.58
CA THR A 164 13.59 6.78 10.12
C THR A 164 13.72 5.42 9.43
N PRO A 165 13.32 5.27 8.15
CA PRO A 165 13.59 4.04 7.41
C PRO A 165 15.09 3.73 7.32
N LEU A 166 15.94 4.75 7.16
CA LEU A 166 17.38 4.57 7.17
C LEU A 166 17.89 4.02 8.52
N ASP A 167 17.30 4.44 9.64
CA ASP A 167 17.67 3.91 10.96
C ASP A 167 17.22 2.46 11.13
N TYR A 168 16.04 2.08 10.64
CA TYR A 168 15.63 0.67 10.59
C TYR A 168 16.61 -0.17 9.76
N ALA A 169 17.04 0.31 8.59
CA ALA A 169 18.02 -0.40 7.77
C ALA A 169 19.37 -0.55 8.49
N ARG A 170 19.84 0.49 9.18
CA ARG A 170 21.08 0.43 9.99
C ARG A 170 20.97 -0.58 11.13
N CYS A 171 19.84 -0.61 11.82
CA CYS A 171 19.58 -1.55 12.91
C CYS A 171 19.49 -2.99 12.38
N ALA A 172 18.77 -3.20 11.28
CA ALA A 172 18.62 -4.51 10.66
C ALA A 172 19.97 -5.07 10.16
N ALA A 173 20.79 -4.25 9.52
CA ALA A 173 22.12 -4.66 9.03
C ALA A 173 23.12 -5.04 10.14
N LYS A 174 22.91 -4.56 11.38
CA LYS A 174 23.71 -4.92 12.56
C LYS A 174 23.12 -6.08 13.36
N SER A 175 21.90 -6.50 13.03
CA SER A 175 21.15 -7.47 13.83
C SER A 175 21.70 -8.88 13.59
N THR A 176 22.06 -9.57 14.67
CA THR A 176 22.53 -10.96 14.62
C THR A 176 21.40 -11.95 14.33
N THR A 177 20.14 -11.54 14.46
CA THR A 177 18.95 -12.37 14.21
C THR A 177 18.41 -12.26 12.78
N ARG A 178 18.81 -11.23 12.01
CA ARG A 178 18.38 -11.01 10.62
C ARG A 178 19.51 -11.31 9.64
N GLN A 179 19.95 -12.58 9.62
CA GLN A 179 21.13 -13.02 8.86
C GLN A 179 20.99 -12.82 7.33
N ASN A 180 19.76 -12.72 6.81
CA ASN A 180 19.48 -12.57 5.37
C ASN A 180 19.04 -11.15 4.98
N TYR A 181 19.33 -10.13 5.79
CA TYR A 181 18.97 -8.76 5.45
C TYR A 181 19.78 -8.26 4.23
N PRO A 182 19.14 -7.77 3.15
CA PRO A 182 19.85 -7.34 1.95
C PRO A 182 20.69 -6.07 2.22
N PRO A 183 22.04 -6.13 2.17
CA PRO A 183 22.90 -4.98 2.44
C PRO A 183 22.65 -3.81 1.47
N GLU A 184 22.19 -4.12 0.25
CA GLU A 184 21.87 -3.14 -0.79
C GLU A 184 20.76 -2.17 -0.37
N VAL A 185 19.85 -2.58 0.52
CA VAL A 185 18.79 -1.69 1.03
C VAL A 185 19.39 -0.56 1.85
N LEU A 186 20.33 -0.87 2.74
CA LEU A 186 21.04 0.13 3.52
C LEU A 186 21.86 1.06 2.63
N ASP A 187 22.58 0.49 1.66
CA ASP A 187 23.40 1.28 0.73
C ASP A 187 22.56 2.17 -0.19
N PHE A 188 21.40 1.70 -0.63
CA PHE A 188 20.43 2.49 -1.38
C PHE A 188 19.93 3.68 -0.54
N LEU A 189 19.45 3.43 0.68
CA LEU A 189 18.91 4.49 1.53
C LEU A 189 19.97 5.53 1.92
N LYS A 190 21.24 5.13 2.10
CA LYS A 190 22.37 6.07 2.30
C LYS A 190 22.64 6.96 1.08
N LYS A 191 22.34 6.48 -0.13
CA LYS A 191 22.54 7.20 -1.40
C LYS A 191 21.39 8.14 -1.75
N CYS A 192 20.24 8.04 -1.07
CA CYS A 192 19.14 9.02 -1.15
C CYS A 192 19.56 10.35 -0.50
N ARG A 193 20.38 11.15 -1.20
CA ARG A 193 20.96 12.43 -0.74
C ARG A 193 20.19 13.66 -1.19
#